data_AF-A0A3A8QT55-F1
#
_entry.id   AF-A0A3A8QT55-F1
#
_cell.length_a   1.000
_cell.length_b   1.000
_cell.length_c   1.000
_cell.angle_alpha   90.00
_cell.angle_beta   90.00
_cell.angle_gamma   90.00
#
_symmetry.space_group_name_H-M   'P 1'
#
loop_
_entity.id
_entity.type
_entity.pdbx_description
1 polymer ?
#
loop_
_entity_poly.entity_id
_entity_poly.type
_entity_poly.pdbx_seq_one_letter_code
_entity_poly.pdbx_strand_id
1 'polypeptide(L)'
;MPTFVREFMLGDIAVLDPWTPLREAAARMARSGHGFIVIADAKRIRGLVTLRRLILGAELAAQGYPLHGIGDLASSHFILSREDEPLARLAPRMARAGVRRAVVVGEDGQVSGVITTLELARAERRRQRRLQAVDLSSEDSFPASDPPSWTGTMAG
;
A
#
# COMPACT_ATOMS: atom_id res chain seq x y z
N MET A 1 -3.62 12.80 13.49
CA MET A 1 -3.99 13.07 12.08
C MET A 1 -4.26 11.76 11.38
N PRO A 2 -5.26 11.69 10.49
CA PRO A 2 -5.50 10.51 9.68
C PRO A 2 -4.31 10.24 8.76
N THR A 3 -3.96 8.96 8.59
CA THR A 3 -2.98 8.51 7.61
C THR A 3 -3.71 8.10 6.33
N PHE A 4 -3.27 8.63 5.19
CA PHE A 4 -3.87 8.43 3.88
C PHE A 4 -3.10 7.41 3.04
N VAL A 5 -3.77 6.84 2.04
CA VAL A 5 -3.19 5.87 1.11
C VAL A 5 -1.95 6.39 0.41
N ARG A 6 -1.98 7.64 -0.10
CA ARG A 6 -0.84 8.27 -0.79
C ARG A 6 0.45 8.31 0.02
N GLU A 7 0.38 8.28 1.35
CA GLU A 7 1.56 8.35 2.22
C GLU A 7 2.32 7.03 2.31
N PHE A 8 1.68 5.91 1.96
CA PHE A 8 2.23 4.56 2.12
C PHE A 8 2.12 3.68 0.88
N MET A 9 1.37 4.10 -0.14
CA MET A 9 1.29 3.33 -1.39
C MET A 9 2.65 3.19 -2.06
N LEU A 10 2.82 2.09 -2.79
CA LEU A 10 3.92 1.90 -3.71
C LEU A 10 3.61 2.70 -4.98
N GLY A 11 4.47 3.68 -5.29
CA GLY A 11 4.46 4.42 -6.56
C GLY A 11 5.29 3.73 -7.63
N ASP A 12 5.40 4.35 -8.81
CA ASP A 12 6.15 3.83 -9.98
C ASP A 12 5.80 2.37 -10.32
N ILE A 13 4.50 2.07 -10.28
CA ILE A 13 4.00 0.72 -10.56
C ILE A 13 3.99 0.50 -12.07
N ALA A 14 4.61 -0.61 -12.49
CA ALA A 14 4.50 -1.07 -13.87
C ALA A 14 3.02 -1.33 -14.22
N VAL A 15 2.53 -0.54 -15.19
CA VAL A 15 1.22 -0.73 -15.82
C VAL A 15 1.44 -1.18 -17.26
N LEU A 16 0.86 -2.32 -17.63
CA LEU A 16 1.01 -2.91 -18.96
C LEU A 16 -0.35 -3.12 -19.64
N ASP A 17 -0.35 -2.99 -20.96
CA ASP A 17 -1.49 -3.31 -21.80
C ASP A 17 -1.77 -4.84 -21.78
N PRO A 18 -3.04 -5.29 -21.81
CA PRO A 18 -3.39 -6.71 -21.78
C PRO A 18 -2.72 -7.56 -22.87
N TRP A 19 -2.39 -6.97 -24.02
CA TRP A 19 -1.76 -7.65 -25.16
C TRP A 19 -0.23 -7.70 -25.06
N THR A 20 0.37 -7.12 -24.01
CA THR A 20 1.82 -7.16 -23.81
C THR A 20 2.30 -8.62 -23.76
N PRO A 21 3.33 -9.01 -24.55
CA PRO A 21 3.85 -10.37 -24.56
C PRO A 21 4.39 -10.80 -23.19
N LEU A 22 4.24 -12.09 -22.85
CA LEU A 22 4.67 -12.65 -21.56
C LEU A 22 6.14 -12.36 -21.24
N ARG A 23 7.03 -12.51 -22.22
CA ARG A 23 8.47 -12.20 -22.10
C ARG A 23 8.70 -10.74 -21.68
N GLU A 24 7.98 -9.81 -22.32
CA GLU A 24 8.13 -8.40 -22.01
C GLU A 24 7.59 -8.08 -20.62
N ALA A 25 6.45 -8.64 -20.25
CA ALA A 25 5.89 -8.51 -18.91
C ALA A 25 6.85 -9.05 -17.83
N ALA A 26 7.49 -10.20 -18.06
CA ALA A 26 8.50 -10.74 -17.15
C ALA A 26 9.70 -9.79 -17.00
N ALA A 27 10.20 -9.24 -18.11
CA ALA A 27 11.30 -8.28 -18.09
C ALA A 27 10.92 -6.97 -17.38
N ARG A 28 9.70 -6.48 -17.58
CA ARG A 28 9.15 -5.31 -16.88
C ARG A 28 9.01 -5.55 -15.37
N MET A 29 8.52 -6.72 -14.96
CA MET A 29 8.41 -7.07 -13.53
C MET A 29 9.79 -7.15 -12.87
N ALA A 30 10.77 -7.74 -13.55
CA ALA A 30 12.14 -7.82 -13.04
C ALA A 30 12.75 -6.43 -12.81
N ARG A 31 12.45 -5.46 -13.67
CA ARG A 31 12.94 -4.08 -13.55
C ARG A 31 12.18 -3.23 -12.53
N SER A 32 10.89 -3.49 -12.30
CA SER A 32 10.08 -2.66 -11.40
C SER A 32 10.43 -2.86 -9.92
N GLY A 33 11.19 -3.89 -9.56
CA GLY A 33 11.45 -4.23 -8.16
C GLY A 33 10.20 -4.68 -7.39
N HIS A 34 9.07 -4.86 -8.08
CA HIS A 34 7.80 -5.27 -7.51
C HIS A 34 7.38 -6.62 -8.08
N GLY A 35 6.99 -7.55 -7.20
CA GLY A 35 6.53 -8.89 -7.59
C GLY A 35 5.12 -8.92 -8.22
N PHE A 36 4.67 -7.80 -8.79
CA PHE A 36 3.39 -7.66 -9.45
C PHE A 36 3.39 -6.54 -10.51
N ILE A 37 2.45 -6.61 -11.44
CA ILE A 37 2.18 -5.64 -12.50
C ILE A 37 0.67 -5.37 -12.53
N VAL A 38 0.28 -4.12 -12.77
CA VAL A 38 -1.11 -3.75 -13.05
C VAL A 38 -1.37 -3.89 -14.54
N ILE A 39 -2.45 -4.57 -14.90
CA ILE A 39 -2.89 -4.71 -16.29
C ILE A 39 -4.05 -3.76 -16.50
N ALA A 40 -3.89 -2.81 -17.40
CA ALA A 40 -4.91 -1.83 -17.74
C ALA A 40 -4.84 -1.49 -19.22
N ASP A 41 -5.98 -1.21 -19.82
CA ASP A 41 -6.10 -0.60 -21.14
C ASP A 41 -6.66 0.82 -21.00
N ALA A 42 -6.80 1.54 -22.12
CA ALA A 42 -7.35 2.91 -22.13
C ALA A 42 -8.76 3.04 -21.52
N LYS A 43 -9.51 1.94 -21.39
CA LYS A 43 -10.90 1.95 -20.91
C LYS A 43 -10.99 1.55 -19.44
N ARG A 44 -10.15 0.63 -18.96
CA ARG A 44 -10.26 0.09 -17.59
C ARG A 44 -9.03 -0.68 -17.11
N ILE A 45 -8.94 -0.79 -15.78
CA ILE A 45 -8.06 -1.74 -15.10
C ILE A 45 -8.64 -3.16 -15.27
N ARG A 46 -7.84 -4.06 -15.85
CA ARG A 46 -8.21 -5.46 -16.10
C ARG A 46 -7.83 -6.38 -14.96
N GLY A 47 -6.70 -6.12 -14.30
CA GLY A 47 -6.25 -7.00 -13.24
C GLY A 47 -4.86 -6.72 -12.71
N LEU A 48 -4.42 -7.62 -11.84
CA LEU A 48 -3.03 -7.72 -11.39
C LEU A 48 -2.43 -9.05 -11.85
N VAL A 49 -1.17 -9.00 -12.26
CA VAL A 49 -0.35 -10.19 -12.50
C VAL A 49 0.73 -10.23 -11.44
N THR A 50 0.88 -11.37 -10.77
CA THR A 50 1.94 -11.57 -9.76
C THR A 50 3.00 -12.52 -10.31
N LEU A 51 4.17 -12.58 -9.67
CA LEU A 51 5.23 -13.51 -10.06
C LEU A 51 4.74 -14.96 -10.23
N ARG A 52 3.89 -15.46 -9.32
CA ARG A 52 3.30 -16.80 -9.44
C ARG A 52 2.52 -16.97 -10.75
N ARG A 53 1.77 -15.94 -11.17
CA ARG A 53 1.00 -16.00 -12.41
C ARG A 53 1.90 -15.95 -13.65
N LEU A 54 3.00 -15.21 -13.60
CA LEU A 54 4.02 -15.26 -14.65
C LEU A 54 4.63 -16.66 -14.80
N ILE A 55 5.01 -17.29 -13.68
CA ILE A 55 5.58 -18.64 -13.68
C ILE A 55 4.59 -19.65 -14.28
N LEU A 56 3.33 -19.63 -13.81
CA LEU A 56 2.27 -20.48 -14.37
C LEU A 56 2.04 -20.22 -15.86
N GLY A 57 2.07 -18.96 -16.28
CA GLY A 57 1.96 -18.61 -17.70
C GLY A 57 3.10 -19.14 -18.54
N ALA A 58 4.34 -19.05 -18.04
CA ALA A 58 5.50 -19.60 -18.73
C ALA A 58 5.42 -21.12 -18.86
N GLU A 59 4.94 -21.80 -17.81
CA GLU A 59 4.70 -23.24 -17.81
C GLU A 59 3.62 -23.63 -18.84
N LEU A 60 2.49 -22.92 -18.87
CA LEU A 60 1.42 -23.13 -19.85
C LEU A 60 1.93 -22.92 -21.29
N ALA A 61 2.68 -21.85 -21.54
CA ALA A 61 3.26 -21.59 -22.86
C ALA A 61 4.25 -22.69 -23.29
N ALA A 62 5.08 -23.18 -22.36
CA ALA A 62 6.01 -24.28 -22.64
C ALA A 62 5.30 -25.60 -22.97
N GLN A 63 4.10 -25.81 -22.43
CA GLN A 63 3.24 -26.95 -22.75
C GLN A 63 2.40 -26.74 -24.03
N GLY A 64 2.58 -25.61 -24.73
CA GLY A 64 1.87 -25.31 -25.98
C GLY A 64 0.46 -24.73 -25.79
N TYR A 65 0.06 -24.37 -24.57
CA TYR A 65 -1.21 -23.66 -24.37
C TYR A 65 -1.11 -22.23 -24.92
N PRO A 66 -2.13 -21.77 -25.68
CA PRO A 66 -2.10 -20.43 -26.24
C PRO A 66 -2.21 -19.38 -25.14
N LEU A 67 -1.32 -18.39 -25.19
CA LEU A 67 -1.41 -17.14 -24.43
C LEU A 67 -1.37 -15.98 -25.42
N HIS A 68 -2.44 -15.19 -25.46
CA HIS A 68 -2.58 -14.05 -26.37
C HIS A 68 -1.85 -12.81 -25.84
N GLY A 69 -1.63 -12.75 -24.53
CA GLY A 69 -0.94 -11.66 -23.87
C GLY A 69 -0.96 -11.82 -22.36
N ILE A 70 -0.31 -10.89 -21.67
CA ILE A 70 -0.23 -10.87 -20.21
C ILE A 70 -1.61 -10.77 -19.53
N GLY A 71 -2.60 -10.24 -20.25
CA GLY A 71 -3.99 -10.13 -19.81
C GLY A 71 -4.65 -11.48 -19.50
N ASP A 72 -4.27 -12.56 -20.19
CA ASP A 72 -4.78 -13.92 -19.91
C ASP A 72 -4.36 -14.41 -18.51
N LEU A 73 -3.27 -13.82 -17.99
CA LEU A 73 -2.76 -14.09 -16.66
C LEU A 73 -3.22 -13.03 -15.65
N ALA A 74 -4.06 -12.07 -16.01
CA ALA A 74 -4.54 -11.07 -15.06
C ALA A 74 -5.55 -11.67 -14.07
N SER A 75 -5.51 -11.21 -12.82
CA SER A 75 -6.47 -11.58 -11.79
C SER A 75 -7.22 -10.35 -11.28
N SER A 76 -8.53 -10.50 -11.08
CA SER A 76 -9.40 -9.50 -10.46
C SER A 76 -9.35 -9.49 -8.92
N HIS A 77 -8.35 -10.15 -8.32
CA HIS A 77 -8.23 -10.31 -6.87
C HIS A 77 -7.57 -9.09 -6.20
N PHE A 78 -8.20 -7.93 -6.38
CA PHE A 78 -7.82 -6.63 -5.82
C PHE A 78 -9.07 -5.77 -5.65
N ILE A 79 -8.96 -4.69 -4.87
CA ILE A 79 -9.99 -3.64 -4.81
C ILE A 79 -9.41 -2.31 -5.27
N LEU A 80 -10.26 -1.34 -5.61
CA LEU A 80 -9.84 0.02 -5.93
C LEU A 80 -9.84 0.90 -4.68
N SER A 81 -8.88 1.83 -4.63
CA SER A 81 -8.76 2.85 -3.60
C SER A 81 -8.40 4.19 -4.22
N ARG A 82 -8.72 5.28 -3.54
CA ARG A 82 -8.29 6.63 -3.91
C ARG A 82 -7.08 7.02 -3.07
N GLU A 83 -6.25 7.92 -3.60
CA GLU A 83 -5.07 8.43 -2.91
C GLU A 83 -5.35 9.09 -1.56
N ASP A 84 -6.51 9.71 -1.43
CA ASP A 84 -7.01 10.42 -0.26
C ASP A 84 -7.86 9.54 0.66
N GLU A 85 -7.98 8.24 0.38
CA GLU A 85 -8.68 7.33 1.27
C GLU A 85 -7.88 7.17 2.58
N PRO A 86 -8.50 7.33 3.76
CA PRO A 86 -7.84 7.01 5.02
C PRO A 86 -7.51 5.50 5.13
N LEU A 87 -6.31 5.15 5.58
CA LEU A 87 -5.91 3.74 5.76
C LEU A 87 -6.85 2.97 6.70
N ALA A 88 -7.41 3.65 7.70
CA ALA A 88 -8.41 3.08 8.62
C ALA A 88 -9.70 2.64 7.93
N ARG A 89 -10.03 3.21 6.75
CA ARG A 89 -11.15 2.78 5.91
C ARG A 89 -10.74 1.68 4.93
N LEU A 90 -9.54 1.79 4.35
CA LEU A 90 -9.06 0.82 3.37
C LEU A 90 -8.76 -0.55 3.99
N ALA A 91 -8.11 -0.61 5.16
CA ALA A 91 -7.67 -1.87 5.74
C ALA A 91 -8.84 -2.85 6.01
N PRO A 92 -9.99 -2.43 6.60
CA PRO A 92 -11.16 -3.27 6.72
C PRO A 92 -11.76 -3.70 5.37
N ARG A 93 -11.70 -2.84 4.33
CA ARG A 93 -12.19 -3.20 2.99
C ARG A 93 -11.34 -4.30 2.37
N MET A 94 -10.01 -4.19 2.47
CA MET A 94 -9.08 -5.22 2.00
C MET A 94 -9.32 -6.54 2.74
N ALA A 95 -9.48 -6.50 4.07
CA ALA A 95 -9.75 -7.66 4.89
C ALA A 95 -11.07 -8.35 4.51
N ARG A 96 -12.18 -7.59 4.40
CA ARG A 96 -13.50 -8.13 4.00
C ARG A 96 -13.49 -8.73 2.61
N ALA A 97 -12.77 -8.11 1.67
CA ALA A 97 -12.64 -8.62 0.31
C ALA A 97 -11.65 -9.81 0.20
N GLY A 98 -10.91 -10.14 1.26
CA GLY A 98 -9.89 -11.19 1.24
C GLY A 98 -8.69 -10.87 0.35
N VAL A 99 -8.48 -9.60 -0.01
CA VAL A 99 -7.42 -9.19 -0.93
C VAL A 99 -6.21 -8.65 -0.19
N ARG A 100 -5.01 -8.95 -0.72
CA ARG A 100 -3.75 -8.42 -0.17
C ARG A 100 -3.29 -7.12 -0.81
N ARG A 101 -3.98 -6.64 -1.84
CA ARG A 101 -3.60 -5.48 -2.65
C ARG A 101 -4.83 -4.66 -3.02
N ALA A 102 -4.67 -3.35 -2.96
CA ALA A 102 -5.59 -2.40 -3.57
C ALA A 102 -4.84 -1.60 -4.64
N VAL A 103 -5.44 -1.48 -5.83
CA VAL A 103 -4.93 -0.60 -6.88
C VAL A 103 -5.43 0.81 -6.57
N VAL A 104 -4.49 1.75 -6.50
CA VAL A 104 -4.76 3.14 -6.19
C VAL A 104 -4.95 3.90 -7.48
N VAL A 105 -6.04 4.66 -7.54
CA VAL A 105 -6.43 5.44 -8.71
C VAL A 105 -6.40 6.92 -8.33
N GLY A 106 -5.69 7.71 -9.14
CA GLY A 106 -5.62 9.16 -9.02
C GLY A 106 -6.93 9.85 -9.39
N GLU A 107 -6.96 11.18 -9.29
CA GLU A 107 -8.13 11.99 -9.65
C GLU A 107 -8.46 11.90 -11.15
N ASP A 108 -7.43 11.76 -11.98
CA ASP A 108 -7.50 11.57 -13.44
C ASP A 108 -8.05 10.20 -13.88
N GLY A 109 -8.35 9.32 -12.92
CA GLY A 109 -8.83 7.96 -13.18
C GLY A 109 -7.72 7.00 -13.61
N GLN A 110 -6.45 7.43 -13.61
CA GLN A 110 -5.31 6.59 -13.93
C GLN A 110 -4.77 5.88 -12.69
N VAL A 111 -4.05 4.78 -12.92
CA VAL A 111 -3.37 4.05 -11.84
C VAL A 111 -2.23 4.91 -11.34
N SER A 112 -2.30 5.32 -10.07
CA SER A 112 -1.25 6.11 -9.42
C SER A 112 -0.38 5.29 -8.48
N GLY A 113 -0.83 4.10 -8.09
CA GLY A 113 -0.02 3.21 -7.27
C GLY A 113 -0.72 1.91 -6.88
N VAL A 114 -0.08 1.18 -5.99
CA VAL A 114 -0.66 -0.01 -5.34
C VAL A 114 -0.31 0.02 -3.87
N ILE A 115 -1.27 -0.29 -3.01
CA ILE A 115 -1.02 -0.47 -1.59
C ILE A 115 -1.28 -1.92 -1.19
N THR A 116 -0.35 -2.51 -0.45
CA THR A 116 -0.46 -3.90 0.00
C THR A 116 -0.64 -3.99 1.51
N THR A 117 -0.98 -5.18 2.00
CA THR A 117 -1.03 -5.46 3.45
C THR A 117 0.30 -5.16 4.14
N LEU A 118 1.44 -5.22 3.43
CA LEU A 118 2.74 -4.86 3.99
C LEU A 118 2.84 -3.36 4.28
N GLU A 119 2.38 -2.51 3.35
CA GLU A 119 2.34 -1.05 3.52
C GLU A 119 1.38 -0.65 4.65
N LEU A 120 0.24 -1.33 4.76
CA LEU A 120 -0.67 -1.14 5.90
C LEU A 120 0.01 -1.49 7.24
N ALA A 121 0.73 -2.61 7.30
CA ALA A 121 1.48 -2.99 8.49
C ALA A 121 2.62 -2.01 8.81
N ARG A 122 3.29 -1.45 7.80
CA ARG A 122 4.31 -0.40 7.95
C ARG A 122 3.70 0.87 8.53
N ALA A 123 2.52 1.27 8.04
CA ALA A 123 1.80 2.42 8.56
C ALA A 123 1.43 2.28 10.03
N GLU A 124 0.92 1.10 10.42
CA GLU A 124 0.56 0.82 11.80
C GLU A 124 1.79 0.85 12.72
N ARG A 125 2.92 0.26 12.31
CA ARG A 125 4.17 0.36 13.07
C ARG A 125 4.65 1.81 13.25
N ARG A 126 4.53 2.64 12.20
CA ARG A 126 4.89 4.07 12.29
C ARG A 126 3.96 4.81 13.26
N ARG A 127 2.66 4.50 13.25
CA ARG A 127 1.68 5.07 14.17
C ARG A 127 1.99 4.70 15.63
N GLN A 128 2.28 3.42 15.90
CA GLN A 128 2.60 2.93 17.25
C GLN A 128 3.83 3.62 17.83
N ARG A 129 4.93 3.73 17.05
CA ARG A 129 6.13 4.47 17.47
C ARG A 129 5.85 5.93 17.82
N ARG A 130 4.95 6.57 17.07
CA ARG A 130 4.57 7.97 17.31
C ARG A 130 3.79 8.13 18.62
N LEU A 131 2.93 7.17 18.96
CA LEU A 131 2.17 7.18 20.22
C LEU A 131 3.11 6.97 21.42
N GLN A 132 4.05 6.02 21.34
CA GLN A 132 5.03 5.78 22.40
C GLN A 132 5.92 7.01 22.67
N ALA A 133 6.34 7.73 21.62
CA ALA A 133 7.14 8.93 21.78
C ALA A 133 6.38 10.07 22.49
N VAL A 134 5.06 10.15 22.29
CA VAL A 134 4.22 11.11 23.03
C VAL A 134 4.14 10.72 24.49
N ASP A 135 3.90 9.44 24.79
CA ASP A 135 3.76 8.92 26.16
C ASP A 135 5.00 9.20 27.01
N LEU A 136 6.20 8.90 26.49
CA LEU A 136 7.48 9.20 27.13
C LEU A 136 7.67 10.70 27.40
N SER A 137 7.28 11.56 26.45
CA SER A 137 7.40 13.01 26.63
C SER A 137 6.44 13.57 27.69
N SER A 138 5.32 12.88 27.96
CA SER A 138 4.39 13.21 29.04
C SER A 138 4.85 12.73 30.41
N GLU A 139 5.62 11.64 30.48
CA GLU A 139 6.20 11.16 31.76
C GLU A 139 7.37 12.04 32.24
N ASP A 140 8.15 12.62 31.31
CA ASP A 140 9.30 13.49 31.64
C ASP A 140 8.92 14.97 31.88
N SER A 141 7.71 15.39 31.50
CA SER A 141 7.21 16.74 31.79
C SER A 141 6.38 16.73 33.07
N PHE A 142 7.02 16.76 34.24
CA PHE A 142 6.58 17.48 35.45
C PHE A 142 7.51 17.11 36.63
N PRO A 143 8.62 17.82 36.89
CA PRO A 143 8.99 18.00 38.28
C PRO A 143 7.86 18.83 38.91
N ALA A 144 7.25 18.30 39.98
CA ALA A 144 6.43 19.11 40.87
C ALA A 144 7.26 20.35 41.18
N SER A 145 6.82 21.51 40.71
CA SER A 145 7.43 22.76 41.11
C SER A 145 7.12 22.87 42.60
N ASP A 146 8.10 22.60 43.45
CA ASP A 146 7.97 22.93 44.86
C ASP A 146 7.49 24.38 44.93
N PRO A 147 6.40 24.67 45.69
CA PRO A 147 5.93 26.04 45.81
C PRO A 147 7.09 26.90 46.33
N PRO A 148 7.30 28.11 45.77
CA PRO A 148 8.45 28.92 46.12
C PRO A 148 8.49 29.20 47.63
N SER A 149 9.69 29.13 48.22
CA SER A 149 9.97 29.18 49.66
C SER A 149 9.65 30.51 50.37
N TRP A 150 8.85 31.38 49.75
CA TRP A 150 8.47 32.70 50.26
C TRP A 150 7.12 32.74 50.99
N THR A 151 6.50 31.60 51.29
CA THR A 151 5.46 31.53 52.34
C THR A 151 6.14 31.61 53.71
N GLY A 152 6.83 32.71 53.96
CA GLY A 152 7.36 33.07 55.26
C GLY A 152 6.21 33.29 56.23
N THR A 153 6.29 32.59 57.35
CA THR A 153 5.55 32.83 58.58
C THR A 153 5.59 34.31 58.95
N MET A 154 4.52 35.04 58.70
CA MET A 154 4.25 36.30 59.39
C MET A 154 3.63 35.93 60.74
N ALA A 155 4.49 35.78 61.74
CA ALA A 155 4.11 35.88 63.13
C ALA A 155 3.84 37.35 63.47
N GLY A 156 2.70 37.60 64.10
CA GLY A 156 2.27 38.90 64.62
C GLY A 156 0.94 38.74 65.34
#